data_AF-A0A443QBM9-F1
#
_entry.id   AF-A0A443QBM9-F1
#
_cell.length_a   1.000
_cell.length_b   1.000
_cell.length_c   1.000
_cell.angle_alpha   90.00
_cell.angle_beta   90.00
_cell.angle_gamma   90.00
#
_symmetry.space_group_name_H-M   'P 1'
#
loop_
_entity.id
_entity.type
_entity.pdbx_description
1 polymer ?
#
loop_
_entity_poly.entity_id
_entity_poly.type
_entity_poly.pdbx_seq_one_letter_code
_entity_poly.pdbx_strand_id
1 'polypeptide(L)'
;MFIDNKFVIRYFYFEEKHATQEQIRLTTNIFRAVESHTCLKFLKTTQETAGYDLTSIRVAVIDMGCAAYLGRFSKGWSNIALGDCDEEYKALHELLHIMGFIHEQARPDRDRFVNIHWDNIIPRAYPQFAK
;
A
#
# COMPACT_ATOMS: atom_id res chain seq x y z
N MET A 1 -15.30 5.42 -9.74
CA MET A 1 -15.33 5.63 -11.20
C MET A 1 -14.78 4.37 -11.86
N PHE A 2 -15.34 3.91 -12.98
CA PHE A 2 -14.84 2.73 -13.71
C PHE A 2 -14.31 3.16 -15.08
N ILE A 3 -13.23 2.52 -15.55
CA ILE A 3 -12.71 2.64 -16.91
C ILE A 3 -12.46 1.21 -17.41
N ASP A 4 -12.98 0.86 -18.58
CA ASP A 4 -12.87 -0.48 -19.17
C ASP A 4 -13.30 -1.60 -18.21
N ASN A 5 -14.42 -1.39 -17.50
CA ASN A 5 -14.95 -2.29 -16.45
C ASN A 5 -14.01 -2.53 -15.25
N LYS A 6 -12.98 -1.70 -15.07
CA LYS A 6 -12.09 -1.73 -13.91
C LYS A 6 -12.36 -0.57 -12.95
N PHE A 7 -12.34 -0.84 -11.65
CA PHE A 7 -12.49 0.18 -10.61
C PHE A 7 -11.22 1.03 -10.55
N VAL A 8 -11.37 2.34 -10.72
CA VAL A 8 -10.23 3.26 -10.79
C VAL A 8 -9.82 3.73 -9.40
N ILE A 9 -8.55 3.51 -9.09
CA ILE A 9 -7.84 4.10 -7.96
C ILE A 9 -6.90 5.16 -8.53
N ARG A 10 -7.10 6.43 -8.14
CA ARG A 10 -6.20 7.52 -8.57
C ARG A 10 -4.95 7.53 -7.69
N TYR A 11 -3.82 7.93 -8.24
CA TYR A 11 -2.62 8.14 -7.44
C TYR A 11 -1.81 9.34 -7.93
N PHE A 12 -1.07 9.96 -7.03
CA PHE A 12 -0.12 11.02 -7.33
C PHE A 12 1.12 10.91 -6.44
N TYR A 13 2.24 11.46 -6.90
CA TYR A 13 3.45 11.57 -6.10
C TYR A 13 3.42 12.88 -5.32
N PHE A 14 3.62 12.81 -4.01
CA PHE A 14 3.83 14.02 -3.21
C PHE A 14 5.17 14.64 -3.59
N GLU A 15 5.16 15.94 -3.92
CA GLU A 15 6.34 16.64 -4.44
C GLU A 15 7.02 15.90 -5.61
N GLU A 16 6.23 15.50 -6.62
CA GLU A 16 6.63 14.65 -7.76
C GLU A 16 8.00 14.98 -8.40
N LYS A 17 8.42 16.25 -8.40
CA LYS A 17 9.75 16.68 -8.87
C LYS A 17 10.93 15.97 -8.18
N HIS A 18 10.71 15.39 -7.01
CA HIS A 18 11.71 14.63 -6.26
C HIS A 18 11.65 13.12 -6.54
N ALA A 19 10.63 12.62 -7.26
CA ALA A 19 10.47 11.20 -7.51
C ALA A 19 11.59 10.70 -8.44
N THR A 20 12.33 9.69 -7.98
CA THR A 20 13.40 9.10 -8.80
C THR A 20 12.81 8.17 -9.87
N GLN A 21 13.57 7.92 -10.94
CA GLN A 21 13.17 6.95 -11.96
C GLN A 21 13.01 5.53 -11.40
N GLU A 22 13.82 5.17 -10.40
CA GLU A 22 13.72 3.91 -9.65
C GLU A 22 12.35 3.79 -8.97
N GLN A 23 11.95 4.81 -8.21
CA GLN A 23 10.67 4.85 -7.50
C GLN A 23 9.49 4.82 -8.46
N ILE A 24 9.58 5.56 -9.58
CA ILE A 24 8.54 5.56 -10.61
C ILE A 24 8.41 4.17 -11.26
N ARG A 25 9.54 3.51 -11.55
CA ARG A 25 9.58 2.14 -12.11
C ARG A 25 8.95 1.15 -11.13
N LEU A 26 9.38 1.17 -9.87
CA LEU A 26 8.87 0.31 -8.79
C LEU A 26 7.35 0.47 -8.64
N THR A 27 6.87 1.71 -8.51
CA THR A 27 5.44 2.02 -8.36
C THR A 27 4.63 1.54 -9.58
N THR A 28 5.17 1.74 -10.78
CA THR A 28 4.52 1.27 -12.02
C THR A 28 4.42 -0.25 -12.08
N ASN A 29 5.47 -0.97 -11.64
CA ASN A 29 5.51 -2.43 -11.67
C ASN A 29 4.49 -3.04 -10.71
N ILE A 30 4.41 -2.56 -9.46
CA ILE A 30 3.45 -3.09 -8.49
C ILE A 30 2.00 -2.79 -8.89
N PHE A 31 1.72 -1.62 -9.48
CA PHE A 31 0.38 -1.30 -9.97
C PHE A 31 -0.01 -2.22 -11.12
N ARG A 32 0.86 -2.42 -12.10
CA ARG A 32 0.62 -3.36 -13.20
C ARG A 32 0.39 -4.79 -12.72
N ALA A 33 1.15 -5.23 -11.70
CA ALA A 33 0.97 -6.56 -11.12
C ALA A 33 -0.43 -6.76 -10.54
N VAL A 34 -0.96 -5.75 -9.85
CA VAL A 34 -2.33 -5.78 -9.33
C VAL A 34 -3.37 -5.67 -10.46
N GLU A 35 -3.16 -4.77 -11.42
CA GLU A 35 -4.09 -4.60 -12.55
C GLU A 35 -4.25 -5.87 -13.38
N SER A 36 -3.21 -6.71 -13.49
CA SER A 36 -3.25 -7.94 -14.28
C SER A 36 -3.99 -9.09 -13.59
N HIS A 37 -4.18 -9.02 -12.27
CA HIS A 37 -4.82 -10.07 -11.47
C HIS A 37 -6.16 -9.66 -10.84
N THR A 38 -6.56 -8.40 -11.01
CA THR A 38 -7.75 -7.85 -10.34
C THR A 38 -8.57 -6.97 -11.28
N CYS A 39 -9.74 -6.56 -10.80
CA CYS A 39 -10.57 -5.55 -11.46
C CYS A 39 -10.14 -4.11 -11.15
N LEU A 40 -8.97 -3.88 -10.56
CA LEU A 40 -8.49 -2.54 -10.23
C LEU A 40 -7.71 -1.92 -11.41
N LYS A 41 -7.74 -0.59 -11.50
CA LYS A 41 -6.96 0.21 -12.44
C LYS A 41 -6.37 1.43 -11.73
N PHE A 42 -5.07 1.65 -11.84
CA PHE A 42 -4.36 2.76 -11.24
C PHE A 42 -4.19 3.88 -12.27
N LEU A 43 -4.77 5.04 -11.96
CA LEU A 43 -4.71 6.20 -12.82
C LEU A 43 -3.82 7.28 -12.19
N LYS A 44 -2.70 7.60 -12.84
CA LYS A 44 -1.85 8.70 -12.42
C LYS A 44 -2.62 10.03 -12.56
N THR A 45 -2.60 10.85 -11.52
CA THR A 45 -3.15 12.20 -11.47
C THR A 45 -2.13 13.16 -10.85
N THR A 46 -2.47 14.45 -10.80
CA THR A 46 -1.73 15.44 -9.99
C THR A 46 -2.36 15.55 -8.60
N GLN A 47 -1.69 16.22 -7.66
CA GLN A 47 -2.26 16.45 -6.33
C GLN A 47 -3.57 17.27 -6.40
N GLU A 48 -3.65 18.24 -7.31
CA GLU A 48 -4.81 19.12 -7.50
C GLU A 48 -5.99 18.35 -8.12
N THR A 49 -5.70 17.38 -8.99
CA THR A 49 -6.69 16.61 -9.75
C THR A 49 -7.04 15.25 -9.12
N ALA A 50 -6.25 14.79 -8.15
CA ALA A 50 -6.54 13.58 -7.37
C ALA A 50 -7.87 13.69 -6.62
N GLY A 51 -8.37 14.92 -6.42
CA GLY A 51 -9.57 15.23 -5.68
C GLY A 51 -9.43 14.87 -4.20
N TYR A 52 -10.33 15.39 -3.37
CA TYR A 52 -10.60 14.84 -2.03
C TYR A 52 -11.51 13.60 -2.10
N ASP A 53 -11.66 13.06 -3.31
CA ASP A 53 -12.46 11.88 -3.62
C ASP A 53 -11.71 10.69 -3.05
N LEU A 54 -12.08 10.37 -1.81
CA LEU A 54 -11.59 9.46 -0.76
C LEU A 54 -10.87 8.16 -1.15
N THR A 55 -10.71 7.83 -2.43
CA THR A 55 -10.08 6.62 -2.98
C THR A 55 -8.66 6.83 -3.51
N SER A 56 -8.13 8.05 -3.42
CA SER A 56 -6.83 8.40 -4.02
C SER A 56 -5.64 8.02 -3.13
N ILE A 57 -4.56 7.53 -3.75
CA ILE A 57 -3.29 7.18 -3.10
C ILE A 57 -2.31 8.35 -3.24
N ARG A 58 -1.70 8.76 -2.13
CA ARG A 58 -0.55 9.66 -2.14
C ARG A 58 0.72 8.83 -1.95
N VAL A 59 1.52 8.76 -3.00
CA VAL A 59 2.84 8.10 -2.96
C VAL A 59 3.83 9.10 -2.38
N ALA A 60 4.34 8.82 -1.19
CA ALA A 60 5.35 9.62 -0.54
C ALA A 60 6.69 9.39 -1.25
N VAL A 61 7.30 10.49 -1.70
CA VAL A 61 8.64 10.50 -2.26
C VAL A 61 9.60 10.83 -1.10
N ILE A 62 9.92 9.81 -0.33
CA ILE A 62 10.88 9.90 0.78
C ILE A 62 11.91 8.79 0.60
N ASP A 63 13.15 9.07 1.02
CA ASP A 63 14.28 8.15 0.86
C ASP A 63 14.31 7.06 1.95
N MET A 64 13.32 7.02 2.85
CA MET A 64 13.27 6.07 3.96
C MET A 64 11.85 5.61 4.27
N GLY A 65 11.73 4.40 4.79
CA GLY A 65 10.48 3.74 5.15
C GLY A 65 9.91 2.85 4.04
N CYS A 66 9.35 1.72 4.45
CA CYS A 66 8.52 0.84 3.65
C CYS A 66 7.26 0.57 4.47
N ALA A 67 6.21 1.35 4.20
CA ALA A 67 5.01 1.36 5.03
C ALA A 67 3.81 1.98 4.29
N ALA A 68 2.63 1.45 4.58
CA ALA A 68 1.37 1.98 4.12
C ALA A 68 0.34 2.10 5.24
N TYR A 69 -0.64 2.96 5.02
CA TYR A 69 -1.86 2.94 5.81
C TYR A 69 -2.76 1.76 5.41
N LEU A 70 -3.54 1.25 6.37
CA LEU A 70 -4.52 0.20 6.12
C LEU A 70 -5.81 0.78 5.50
N GLY A 71 -6.11 0.37 4.28
CA GLY A 71 -7.36 0.64 3.61
C GLY A 71 -7.57 2.09 3.17
N ARG A 72 -8.83 2.39 2.85
CA ARG A 72 -9.29 3.70 2.39
C ARG A 72 -9.54 4.64 3.57
N PHE A 73 -8.96 5.84 3.53
CA PHE A 73 -9.22 6.86 4.54
C PHE A 73 -10.58 7.56 4.32
N SER A 74 -11.31 7.81 5.40
CA SER A 74 -12.62 8.48 5.35
C SER A 74 -12.53 9.97 5.01
N LYS A 75 -11.34 10.56 5.13
CA LYS A 75 -10.98 11.93 4.72
C LYS A 75 -9.51 11.94 4.28
N GLY A 76 -9.22 12.54 3.13
CA GLY A 76 -7.87 12.67 2.60
C GLY A 76 -7.43 11.48 1.73
N TRP A 77 -6.12 11.25 1.69
CA TRP A 77 -5.47 10.25 0.83
C TRP A 77 -4.91 9.10 1.67
N SER A 78 -4.95 7.89 1.14
CA SER A 78 -4.20 6.78 1.71
C SER A 78 -2.73 6.94 1.32
N ASN A 79 -1.83 7.00 2.31
CA ASN A 79 -0.40 7.22 2.05
C ASN A 79 0.35 5.91 1.98
N ILE A 80 1.27 5.84 1.02
CA ILE A 80 2.23 4.75 0.87
C ILE A 80 3.63 5.36 0.77
N ALA A 81 4.57 4.84 1.55
CA ALA A 81 5.99 5.17 1.51
C ALA A 81 6.76 3.98 0.96
N LEU A 82 7.53 4.22 -0.10
CA LEU A 82 8.26 3.20 -0.85
C LEU A 82 9.78 3.43 -0.85
N GLY A 83 10.29 4.21 0.10
CA GLY A 83 11.69 4.64 0.17
C GLY A 83 12.67 3.49 0.37
N ASP A 84 12.41 2.64 1.37
CA ASP A 84 13.22 1.44 1.68
C ASP A 84 12.61 0.15 1.07
N CYS A 85 11.65 0.28 0.15
CA CYS A 85 11.04 -0.85 -0.52
C CYS A 85 11.82 -1.24 -1.79
N ASP A 86 13.13 -1.48 -1.68
CA ASP A 86 14.03 -1.76 -2.82
C ASP A 86 13.62 -2.99 -3.65
N GLU A 87 12.76 -3.83 -3.08
CA GLU A 87 12.28 -5.08 -3.68
C GLU A 87 10.78 -4.97 -3.99
N GLU A 88 10.41 -5.36 -5.22
CA GLU A 88 9.03 -5.22 -5.72
C GLU A 88 7.98 -5.92 -4.83
N TYR A 89 8.34 -7.05 -4.19
CA TYR A 89 7.41 -7.76 -3.31
C TYR A 89 7.10 -7.00 -2.02
N LYS A 90 8.05 -6.22 -1.48
CA LYS A 90 7.82 -5.36 -0.31
C LYS A 90 6.89 -4.20 -0.68
N ALA A 91 7.16 -3.56 -1.81
CA ALA A 91 6.30 -2.49 -2.31
C ALA A 91 4.88 -2.99 -2.63
N LEU A 92 4.75 -4.21 -3.17
CA LEU A 92 3.46 -4.85 -3.41
C LEU A 92 2.73 -5.16 -2.09
N HIS A 93 3.45 -5.61 -1.06
CA HIS A 93 2.90 -5.83 0.27
C HIS A 93 2.29 -4.55 0.85
N GLU A 94 3.00 -3.42 0.78
CA GLU A 94 2.46 -2.13 1.22
C GLU A 94 1.23 -1.69 0.42
N LEU A 95 1.21 -1.97 -0.88
CA LEU A 95 0.04 -1.71 -1.71
C LEU A 95 -1.17 -2.58 -1.30
N LEU A 96 -0.97 -3.82 -0.85
CA LEU A 96 -2.05 -4.65 -0.29
C LEU A 96 -2.60 -4.07 1.01
N HIS A 97 -1.78 -3.45 1.85
CA HIS A 97 -2.26 -2.71 3.01
C HIS A 97 -3.19 -1.56 2.61
N ILE A 98 -2.87 -0.80 1.56
CA ILE A 98 -3.76 0.25 1.03
C ILE A 98 -5.11 -0.33 0.57
N MET A 99 -5.13 -1.57 0.08
CA MET A 99 -6.37 -2.28 -0.31
C MET A 99 -7.16 -2.85 0.88
N GLY A 100 -6.61 -2.76 2.09
CA GLY A 100 -7.26 -3.22 3.32
C GLY A 100 -6.87 -4.62 3.76
N PHE A 101 -5.86 -5.24 3.15
CA PHE A 101 -5.31 -6.49 3.66
C PHE A 101 -4.48 -6.21 4.90
N ILE A 102 -4.71 -6.98 5.96
CA ILE A 102 -3.85 -7.04 7.14
C ILE A 102 -2.83 -8.16 6.97
N HIS A 103 -1.84 -8.21 7.85
CA HIS A 103 -0.92 -9.34 7.89
C HIS A 103 -1.69 -10.67 8.11
N GLU A 104 -1.37 -11.71 7.34
CA GLU A 104 -2.13 -12.97 7.34
C GLU A 104 -2.13 -13.65 8.73
N GLN A 105 -1.05 -13.51 9.51
CA GLN A 105 -1.01 -14.04 10.89
C GLN A 105 -1.96 -13.31 11.85
N ALA A 106 -2.51 -12.14 11.49
CA ALA A 106 -3.49 -11.43 12.31
C ALA A 106 -4.92 -11.94 12.10
N ARG A 107 -5.15 -12.89 11.20
CA ARG A 107 -6.49 -13.44 10.97
C ARG A 107 -7.14 -13.98 12.25
N PRO A 108 -8.46 -13.83 12.42
CA PRO A 108 -9.16 -14.34 13.59
C PRO A 108 -8.98 -15.85 13.83
N ASP A 109 -8.83 -16.62 12.75
CA ASP A 109 -8.69 -18.08 12.74
C ASP A 109 -7.24 -18.60 12.75
N ARG A 110 -6.23 -17.71 12.84
CA ARG A 110 -4.81 -18.08 12.70
C ARG A 110 -4.32 -19.17 13.66
N ASP A 111 -4.89 -19.26 14.86
CA ASP A 111 -4.47 -20.26 15.87
C ASP A 111 -4.82 -21.71 15.46
N ARG A 112 -5.58 -21.90 14.37
CA ARG A 112 -5.80 -23.21 13.75
C ARG A 112 -4.66 -23.65 12.83
N PHE A 113 -3.77 -22.73 12.44
CA PHE A 113 -2.76 -22.93 11.41
C PHE A 113 -1.35 -22.63 11.89
N VAL A 114 -1.18 -21.67 12.80
CA VAL A 114 0.12 -21.25 13.33
C VAL A 114 0.07 -21.11 14.85
N ASN A 115 1.20 -21.35 15.50
CA ASN A 115 1.39 -21.06 16.92
C ASN A 115 2.32 -19.84 17.08
N ILE A 116 1.90 -18.87 17.88
CA ILE A 116 2.73 -17.70 18.20
C ILE A 116 3.52 -18.01 19.47
N HIS A 117 4.83 -18.19 19.33
CA HIS A 117 5.74 -18.38 20.46
C HIS A 117 6.05 -17.02 21.11
N TRP A 118 5.14 -16.53 21.95
CA TRP A 118 5.22 -15.20 22.57
C TRP A 118 6.53 -14.95 23.33
N ASP A 119 7.09 -15.96 23.98
CA ASP A 119 8.36 -15.87 24.72
C ASP A 119 9.57 -15.57 23.81
N ASN A 120 9.44 -15.82 22.49
CA ASN A 120 10.47 -15.52 21.49
C ASN A 120 10.31 -14.13 20.85
N ILE A 121 9.30 -13.35 21.25
CA ILE A 121 9.02 -12.03 20.67
C ILE A 121 9.51 -10.95 21.64
N ILE A 122 10.15 -9.91 21.10
CA ILE A 122 10.55 -8.75 21.92
C ILE A 122 9.27 -8.06 22.42
N PRO A 123 9.11 -7.75 23.72
CA PRO A 123 7.85 -7.25 24.28
C PRO A 123 7.21 -6.06 23.54
N ARG A 124 8.02 -5.11 23.05
CA ARG A 124 7.55 -3.96 22.27
C ARG A 124 6.87 -4.33 20.94
N ALA A 125 7.14 -5.53 20.42
CA ALA A 125 6.62 -6.04 19.16
C ALA A 125 5.37 -6.92 19.34
N TYR A 126 4.94 -7.24 20.58
CA TYR A 126 3.73 -8.03 20.82
C TYR A 126 2.49 -7.52 20.05
N PRO A 127 2.23 -6.20 19.96
CA PRO A 127 1.09 -5.70 19.19
C PRO A 127 1.11 -6.08 17.70
N GLN A 128 2.28 -6.36 17.10
CA GLN A 128 2.40 -6.78 15.69
C GLN A 128 1.89 -8.20 15.42
N PHE A 129 1.67 -8.98 16.48
CA PHE A 129 1.17 -10.36 16.42
C PHE A 129 -0.23 -10.50 17.04
N ALA A 130 -0.84 -9.38 17.46
CA ALA A 130 -2.23 -9.36 17.90
C ALA A 130 -3.19 -9.77 16.76
N LYS A 131 -4.42 -10.13 17.12
CA LYS A 131 -5.54 -10.31 16.17
C LYS A 131 -6.34 -9.02 16.10
#